data_AF-A0A7J9G8Z3-F1
#
_entry.id   AF-A0A7J9G8Z3-F1
#
_cell.length_a   1.000
_cell.length_b   1.000
_cell.length_c   1.000
_cell.angle_alpha   90.00
_cell.angle_beta   90.00
_cell.angle_gamma   90.00
#
_symmetry.space_group_name_H-M   'P 1'
#
loop_
_entity.id
_entity.type
_entity.pdbx_description
1 polymer ?
#
loop_
_entity_poly.entity_id
_entity_poly.type
_entity_poly.pdbx_seq_one_letter_code
_entity_poly.pdbx_strand_id
1 'polypeptide(L)'
;GEEETANLLLGKFKWGHAFLSLNRELLKAYSECENSADIISVQNSWLSQQRQVPKVPPDAAEGASNDSEDEEGSSNDSEDGLPPLERNMNHLSLQESDDES
;
A
#
# COMPACT_ATOMS: atom_id res chain seq x y z
N GLY A 1 -22.21 -5.89 -11.25
CA GLY A 1 -21.00 -6.76 -11.34
C GLY A 1 -21.32 -8.16 -10.82
N GLU A 2 -20.31 -9.04 -10.75
CA GLU A 2 -20.44 -10.47 -10.37
C GLU A 2 -19.97 -10.71 -8.92
N GLU A 3 -20.74 -10.23 -7.93
CA GLU A 3 -20.30 -10.23 -6.52
C GLU A 3 -20.20 -11.64 -5.91
N GLU A 4 -21.13 -12.56 -6.20
CA GLU A 4 -21.04 -13.93 -5.64
C GLU A 4 -19.82 -14.67 -6.19
N THR A 5 -19.53 -14.50 -7.48
CA THR A 5 -18.36 -15.09 -8.13
C THR A 5 -17.07 -14.54 -7.54
N ALA A 6 -17.00 -13.22 -7.28
CA ALA A 6 -15.86 -12.60 -6.63
C ALA A 6 -15.64 -13.15 -5.20
N ASN A 7 -16.72 -13.33 -4.42
CA ASN A 7 -16.66 -13.92 -3.09
C ASN A 7 -16.19 -15.38 -3.12
N LEU A 8 -16.72 -16.20 -4.05
CA LEU A 8 -16.30 -17.60 -4.21
C LEU A 8 -14.83 -17.72 -4.63
N LEU A 9 -14.38 -16.86 -5.53
CA LEU A 9 -13.01 -16.85 -6.02
C LEU A 9 -12.03 -16.42 -4.92
N LEU A 10 -12.30 -15.28 -4.29
CA LEU A 10 -11.41 -14.71 -3.28
C LEU A 10 -11.47 -15.47 -1.95
N GLY A 11 -12.57 -16.19 -1.67
CA GLY A 11 -12.70 -17.07 -0.50
C GLY A 11 -11.66 -18.20 -0.44
N LYS A 12 -10.99 -18.52 -1.55
CA LYS A 12 -9.86 -19.47 -1.58
C LYS A 12 -8.60 -18.93 -0.89
N PHE A 13 -8.52 -17.61 -0.68
CA PHE A 13 -7.37 -16.95 -0.09
C PHE A 13 -7.73 -16.40 1.29
N LYS A 14 -6.83 -16.59 2.26
CA LYS A 14 -7.01 -16.05 3.62
C LYS A 14 -7.19 -14.52 3.62
N TRP A 15 -6.66 -13.79 2.64
CA TRP A 15 -6.78 -12.34 2.53
C TRP A 15 -8.00 -11.88 1.71
N GLY A 16 -8.76 -12.78 1.08
CA GLY A 16 -9.79 -12.42 0.09
C GLY A 16 -10.91 -11.55 0.65
N HIS A 17 -11.38 -11.85 1.86
CA HIS A 17 -12.40 -11.06 2.55
C HIS A 17 -11.89 -9.67 2.93
N ALA A 18 -10.61 -9.54 3.31
CA ALA A 18 -9.99 -8.27 3.63
C ALA A 18 -9.87 -7.40 2.37
N PHE A 19 -9.48 -7.98 1.22
CA PHE A 19 -9.45 -7.27 -0.06
C PHE A 19 -10.83 -6.69 -0.43
N LEU A 20 -11.88 -7.51 -0.36
CA LEU A 20 -13.26 -7.08 -0.67
C LEU A 20 -13.74 -6.00 0.31
N SER A 21 -13.40 -6.14 1.60
CA SER A 21 -13.80 -5.18 2.62
C SER A 21 -13.10 -3.84 2.46
N LEU A 22 -11.78 -3.85 2.24
CA LEU A 22 -10.98 -2.65 2.05
C LEU A 22 -11.41 -1.87 0.80
N ASN A 23 -11.76 -2.56 -0.27
CA ASN A 23 -12.09 -1.95 -1.57
C ASN A 23 -13.60 -1.83 -1.82
N ARG A 24 -14.46 -2.06 -0.81
CA ARG A 24 -15.92 -2.17 -0.98
C ARG A 24 -16.53 -1.02 -1.76
N GLU A 25 -16.22 0.21 -1.35
CA GLU A 25 -16.79 1.42 -1.96
C GLU A 25 -16.33 1.58 -3.42
N LEU A 26 -15.04 1.33 -3.67
CA LEU A 26 -14.45 1.46 -5.00
C LEU A 26 -14.95 0.38 -5.96
N LEU A 27 -15.04 -0.87 -5.49
CA LEU A 27 -15.60 -1.99 -6.25
C LEU A 27 -17.08 -1.75 -6.59
N LYS A 28 -17.85 -1.17 -5.66
CA LYS A 28 -19.23 -0.78 -5.92
C LYS A 28 -19.30 0.31 -6.99
N ALA A 29 -18.51 1.38 -6.86
CA ALA A 29 -18.48 2.45 -7.85
C ALA A 29 -18.10 1.94 -9.26
N TYR A 30 -17.09 1.08 -9.37
CA TYR A 30 -16.74 0.46 -10.65
C TYR A 30 -17.81 -0.47 -11.19
N SER A 31 -18.61 -1.11 -10.33
CA SER A 31 -19.71 -1.97 -10.77
C SER A 31 -20.87 -1.21 -11.42
N GLU A 32 -20.93 0.10 -11.22
CA GLU A 32 -21.93 1.03 -11.78
C GLU A 32 -21.44 1.71 -13.08
N CYS A 33 -20.15 1.61 -13.42
CA CYS A 33 -19.57 2.15 -14.65
C CYS A 33 -20.00 1.35 -15.89
N GLU A 34 -20.38 2.04 -16.97
CA GLU A 34 -20.79 1.39 -18.22
C GLU A 34 -19.60 1.19 -19.17
N ASN A 35 -18.64 2.11 -19.14
CA ASN A 35 -17.51 2.13 -20.05
C ASN A 35 -16.18 2.48 -19.35
N SER A 36 -15.08 2.39 -20.11
CA SER A 36 -13.74 2.67 -19.60
C SER A 36 -13.52 4.13 -19.20
N ALA A 37 -14.18 5.09 -19.83
CA ALA A 37 -14.06 6.50 -19.45
C ALA A 37 -14.66 6.75 -18.06
N ASP A 38 -15.78 6.11 -17.72
CA ASP A 38 -16.39 6.18 -16.39
C ASP A 38 -15.44 5.63 -15.31
N ILE A 39 -14.81 4.49 -15.58
CA ILE A 39 -13.82 3.86 -14.68
C ILE A 39 -12.67 4.84 -14.40
N ILE A 40 -12.11 5.45 -15.43
CA ILE A 40 -11.02 6.41 -15.30
C ILE A 40 -11.45 7.65 -14.51
N SER A 41 -12.69 8.12 -14.70
CA SER A 41 -13.26 9.24 -13.95
C SER A 41 -13.34 8.93 -12.44
N VAL A 42 -13.90 7.77 -12.09
CA VAL A 42 -13.98 7.30 -10.69
C VAL A 42 -12.59 7.16 -10.08
N GLN A 43 -11.64 6.55 -10.81
CA GLN A 43 -10.27 6.37 -10.34
C GLN A 43 -9.58 7.71 -10.04
N ASN A 44 -9.67 8.67 -10.96
CA ASN A 44 -9.05 9.98 -10.79
C ASN A 44 -9.67 10.75 -9.62
N SER A 45 -10.98 10.66 -9.45
CA SER A 45 -11.69 11.23 -8.30
C SER A 45 -11.16 10.64 -6.98
N TRP A 46 -11.08 9.31 -6.89
CA TRP A 46 -10.59 8.62 -5.69
C TRP A 46 -9.13 8.99 -5.36
N LEU A 47 -8.24 8.99 -6.36
CA LEU A 47 -6.83 9.36 -6.17
C LEU A 47 -6.67 10.81 -5.71
N SER A 48 -7.50 11.72 -6.23
CA SER A 48 -7.46 13.14 -5.84
C SER A 48 -7.85 13.33 -4.37
N GLN A 49 -8.79 12.52 -3.87
CA GLN A 49 -9.19 12.52 -2.46
C GLN A 49 -8.08 11.95 -1.55
N GLN A 50 -7.44 10.85 -1.94
CA GLN A 50 -6.40 10.20 -1.11
C GLN A 50 -5.10 11.02 -1.01
N ARG A 51 -4.79 11.86 -2.01
CA ARG A 51 -3.63 12.77 -1.96
C ARG A 51 -3.71 13.80 -0.81
N GLN A 52 -4.90 14.00 -0.24
CA GLN A 52 -5.11 14.93 0.88
C GLN A 52 -4.85 14.26 2.25
N VAL A 53 -4.60 12.95 2.30
CA VAL A 53 -4.25 12.23 3.53
C VAL A 53 -2.73 12.27 3.69
N PRO A 54 -2.17 12.87 4.77
CA PRO A 54 -0.74 12.87 5.00
C PRO A 54 -0.19 11.44 5.02
N LYS A 55 0.80 11.17 4.16
CA LYS A 55 1.40 9.83 3.99
C LYS A 55 2.42 9.48 5.09
N VAL A 56 2.63 10.38 6.06
CA VAL A 56 3.65 10.26 7.09
C VAL A 56 2.98 9.92 8.42
N PRO A 57 3.37 8.81 9.09
CA PRO A 57 3.00 8.58 10.49
C PRO A 57 3.48 9.76 11.35
N PRO A 58 2.71 10.20 12.37
CA PRO A 58 3.09 11.34 13.21
C PRO A 58 4.48 11.22 13.87
N ASP A 59 5.02 10.01 14.00
CA ASP A 59 6.34 9.76 14.60
C ASP A 59 7.55 9.99 13.67
N ALA A 60 7.35 10.20 12.36
CA ALA A 60 8.48 10.42 11.42
C ALA A 60 8.81 11.90 11.18
N ALA A 61 8.18 12.83 11.92
CA ALA A 61 8.38 14.28 11.77
C ALA A 61 9.42 14.88 12.75
N GLU A 62 9.90 14.13 13.75
CA GLU A 62 10.97 14.58 14.64
C GLU A 62 12.26 13.82 14.35
N GLY A 63 13.12 14.36 13.47
CA GLY A 63 14.44 13.76 13.24
C GLY A 63 15.16 14.15 11.95
N ALA A 64 14.99 15.38 11.45
CA ALA A 64 15.85 15.89 10.38
C ALA A 64 17.09 16.56 11.00
N SER A 65 18.09 15.77 11.39
CA SER A 65 19.44 16.27 11.68
C SER A 65 20.49 15.14 11.62
N ASN A 66 21.38 15.25 10.63
CA ASN A 66 22.75 14.71 10.49
C ASN A 66 23.14 13.32 11.05
N ASP A 67 23.62 12.49 10.13
CA ASP A 67 24.94 11.82 10.13
C ASP A 67 25.53 11.37 11.48
N SER A 68 25.63 10.06 11.71
CA SER A 68 26.76 9.35 12.35
C SER A 68 26.42 7.87 12.59
N GLU A 69 27.46 7.05 12.52
CA GLU A 69 27.52 5.59 12.51
C GLU A 69 27.19 4.89 13.85
N ASP A 70 26.96 3.58 13.73
CA ASP A 70 27.18 2.47 14.68
C ASP A 70 26.20 2.17 15.84
N GLU A 71 25.64 0.94 15.72
CA GLU A 71 25.40 -0.14 16.69
C GLU A 71 24.84 0.18 18.09
N GLU A 72 23.80 -0.57 18.50
CA GLU A 72 23.74 -1.36 19.73
C GLU A 72 22.37 -2.05 19.83
N GLY A 73 22.40 -3.37 20.06
CA GLY A 73 21.23 -4.24 20.05
C GLY A 73 20.23 -3.95 21.17
N SER A 74 18.95 -3.92 20.82
CA SER A 74 17.86 -4.16 21.75
C SER A 74 17.26 -5.54 21.45
N SER A 75 17.75 -6.54 22.17
CA SER A 75 17.11 -7.84 22.27
C SER A 75 15.72 -7.65 22.87
N ASN A 76 14.69 -7.80 22.04
CA ASN A 76 13.38 -8.16 22.55
C ASN A 76 13.00 -9.51 21.95
N ASP A 77 13.42 -10.52 22.70
CA ASP A 77 13.01 -11.91 22.68
C ASP A 77 11.51 -12.06 22.40
N SER A 78 11.20 -12.47 21.18
CA SER A 78 9.98 -13.18 20.81
C SER A 78 10.35 -14.04 19.62
N GLU A 79 10.88 -15.22 19.94
CA GLU A 79 11.01 -16.37 19.03
C GLU A 79 9.65 -16.65 18.36
N ASP A 80 9.38 -15.96 17.25
CA ASP A 80 8.34 -16.36 16.32
C ASP A 80 9.09 -16.92 15.11
N GLY A 81 9.00 -18.24 14.92
CA GLY A 81 9.73 -19.05 13.93
C GLY A 81 9.34 -18.75 12.48
N LEU A 82 9.24 -17.47 12.14
CA LEU A 82 9.06 -16.97 10.81
C LEU A 82 10.45 -16.92 10.14
N PRO A 83 10.58 -17.45 8.91
CA PRO A 83 11.79 -17.24 8.14
C PRO A 83 12.00 -15.73 7.95
N PRO A 84 13.27 -15.27 7.89
CA PRO A 84 13.56 -13.88 7.58
C PRO A 84 12.82 -13.45 6.31
N LEU A 85 12.06 -12.37 6.38
CA LEU A 85 11.37 -11.85 5.21
C LEU A 85 12.42 -11.41 4.18
N GLU A 86 12.37 -11.99 2.99
CA GLU A 86 13.19 -11.54 1.87
C GLU A 86 12.86 -10.07 1.58
N ARG A 87 13.90 -9.25 1.39
CA ARG A 87 13.71 -7.84 1.06
C ARG A 87 12.92 -7.74 -0.23
N ASN A 88 11.78 -7.04 -0.18
CA ASN A 88 11.02 -6.70 -1.37
C ASN A 88 11.81 -5.71 -2.23
N MET A 89 12.31 -6.17 -3.37
CA MET A 89 13.10 -5.37 -4.32
C MET A 89 12.26 -4.37 -5.13
N ASN A 90 10.93 -4.36 -5.00
CA ASN A 90 10.06 -3.36 -5.65
C ASN A 90 10.12 -1.97 -5.00
N HIS A 91 10.85 -1.80 -3.90
CA HIS A 91 11.25 -0.49 -3.40
C HIS A 91 12.53 -0.03 -4.09
N LEU A 92 12.44 0.30 -5.39
CA LEU A 92 13.48 1.08 -6.04
C LEU A 92 13.53 2.44 -5.34
N SER A 93 14.56 2.67 -4.54
CA SER A 93 14.97 4.01 -4.18
C SER A 93 15.28 4.72 -5.49
N LEU A 94 14.39 5.61 -5.93
CA LEU A 94 14.72 6.65 -6.90
C LEU A 94 15.79 7.52 -6.23
N GLN A 95 17.05 7.08 -6.32
CA GLN A 95 18.16 8.00 -6.22
C GLN A 95 18.03 8.88 -7.46
N GLU A 96 17.60 10.11 -7.22
CA GLU A 96 17.73 11.21 -8.17
C GLU A 96 19.17 11.21 -8.68
N SER A 97 19.38 10.68 -9.88
CA SER A 97 20.57 11.00 -10.66
C SER A 97 20.29 12.35 -11.33
N ASP A 98 20.25 13.40 -10.53
CA ASP A 98 20.60 14.74 -10.99
C ASP A 98 22.13 14.76 -11.07
N ASP A 99 22.65 14.36 -12.23
CA ASP A 99 23.99 14.72 -12.65
C ASP A 99 23.85 15.49 -13.97
N GLU A 100 23.83 16.82 -13.84
CA GLU A 100 24.07 17.74 -14.93
C GLU A 100 25.48 17.54 -15.48
N SER A 101 25.61 17.31 -16.79
CA SER A 101 26.66 17.87 -17.67
C SER A 101 26.34 17.67 -19.14
#